data_AF-A0A833LXD9-F1
#
_entry.id   AF-A0A833LXD9-F1
#
_cell.length_a   1.000
_cell.length_b   1.000
_cell.length_c   1.000
_cell.angle_alpha   90.00
_cell.angle_beta   90.00
_cell.angle_gamma   90.00
#
_symmetry.space_group_name_H-M   'P 1'
#
loop_
_entity.id
_entity.type
_entity.pdbx_description
1 polymer ?
#
loop_
_entity_poly.entity_id
_entity_poly.type
_entity_poly.pdbx_seq_one_letter_code
_entity_poly.pdbx_strand_id
1 'polypeptide(L)'
;MALAFASGCARFKINDLQPSVLLALPLHNNPYQAKADHLLVSVQEGALYDLPARPGVFENRILLPLPEKNLVVEFSEGNATPERIYLPENSTPVAPYRDAKIKATRLPAGQVGQAVPLEEATIIQLYGTAAGKKAEEIEPEHRMPAILFPESMEQAASELIALPAEDAKPLKLLADETGSTSFTQVWQILAGENDLLYVLHSPKGGRPVLNVYHELQLQNVLSVPDSLFVAKDLSVELEAILPYRGKNEALASLVLRKKNSFEPAERALYRLRPNADPEEIYRYDEKEDLPIWSRENGGFLLAHDEDGTAMLLKIFGPGGDYENNNRIRYEGLRESYQDTFFNAEDRLFSIRLMRGVYEVIEWK
;
A
#
# COMPACT_ATOMS: atom_id res chain seq x y z
N MET A 1 -45.19 -2.13 39.04
CA MET A 1 -44.95 -1.71 37.65
C MET A 1 -43.48 -2.03 37.36
N ALA A 2 -43.20 -3.21 36.82
CA ALA A 2 -41.84 -3.67 36.57
C ALA A 2 -41.45 -3.23 35.15
N LEU A 3 -40.47 -2.35 35.03
CA LEU A 3 -39.81 -2.07 33.75
C LEU A 3 -38.88 -3.24 33.44
N ALA A 4 -39.30 -4.07 32.48
CA ALA A 4 -38.41 -5.00 31.81
C ALA A 4 -37.54 -4.19 30.84
N PHE A 5 -36.26 -4.00 31.19
CA PHE A 5 -35.26 -3.62 30.21
C PHE A 5 -35.06 -4.80 29.26
N ALA A 6 -35.66 -4.72 28.08
CA ALA A 6 -35.30 -5.59 26.97
C ALA A 6 -33.88 -5.20 26.54
N SER A 7 -32.88 -5.93 27.05
CA SER A 7 -31.54 -5.98 26.46
C SER A 7 -31.65 -6.70 25.12
N GLY A 8 -32.12 -5.99 24.10
CA GLY A 8 -31.98 -6.46 22.73
C GLY A 8 -30.50 -6.51 22.41
N CYS A 9 -29.93 -7.71 22.35
CA CYS A 9 -28.71 -7.94 21.58
C CYS A 9 -28.99 -7.45 20.16
N ALA A 10 -28.57 -6.23 19.83
CA ALA A 10 -28.57 -5.76 18.46
C ALA A 10 -27.63 -6.73 17.70
N ARG A 11 -28.22 -7.65 16.93
CA ARG A 11 -27.46 -8.38 15.91
C ARG A 11 -27.07 -7.34 14.87
N PHE A 12 -25.86 -6.83 14.98
CA PHE A 12 -25.31 -5.93 13.98
C PHE A 12 -25.30 -6.65 12.64
N LYS A 13 -25.87 -6.00 11.64
CA LYS A 13 -26.01 -6.56 10.29
C LYS A 13 -24.63 -6.61 9.64
N ILE A 14 -24.25 -7.76 9.09
CA ILE A 14 -23.05 -7.83 8.25
C ILE A 14 -23.46 -7.41 6.84
N ASN A 15 -22.80 -6.39 6.31
CA ASN A 15 -22.97 -5.98 4.92
C ASN A 15 -21.89 -6.64 4.05
N ASP A 16 -22.29 -7.57 3.18
CA ASP A 16 -21.37 -8.21 2.24
C ASP A 16 -21.06 -7.26 1.07
N LEU A 17 -19.80 -6.85 0.94
CA LEU A 17 -19.32 -5.97 -0.12
C LEU A 17 -19.33 -6.70 -1.47
N GLN A 18 -19.63 -5.96 -2.54
CA GLN A 18 -19.68 -6.50 -3.89
C GLN A 18 -18.39 -6.19 -4.67
N PRO A 19 -17.83 -7.15 -5.40
CA PRO A 19 -16.63 -6.92 -6.20
C PRO A 19 -16.96 -6.18 -7.51
N SER A 20 -16.07 -5.27 -7.90
CA SER A 20 -16.07 -4.58 -9.20
C SER A 20 -14.67 -4.64 -9.80
N VAL A 21 -14.52 -5.24 -10.98
CA VAL A 21 -13.21 -5.35 -11.64
C VAL A 21 -12.85 -4.02 -12.31
N LEU A 22 -11.76 -3.39 -11.87
CA LEU A 22 -11.25 -2.12 -12.42
C LEU A 22 -10.31 -2.34 -13.59
N LEU A 23 -9.50 -3.40 -13.53
CA LEU A 23 -8.54 -3.77 -14.56
C LEU A 23 -8.40 -5.29 -14.60
N ALA A 24 -8.39 -5.85 -15.80
CA ALA A 24 -8.16 -7.27 -16.03
C ALA A 24 -7.17 -7.44 -17.19
N LEU A 25 -6.03 -8.08 -16.93
CA LEU A 25 -4.96 -8.30 -17.90
C LEU A 25 -4.70 -9.80 -18.05
N PRO A 26 -4.91 -10.39 -19.25
CA PRO A 26 -4.51 -11.76 -19.53
C PRO A 26 -3.00 -11.94 -19.33
N LEU A 27 -2.62 -13.02 -18.67
CA LEU A 27 -1.22 -13.40 -18.46
C LEU A 27 -0.68 -14.07 -19.73
N HIS A 28 0.55 -13.72 -20.11
CA HIS A 28 1.24 -14.38 -21.22
C HIS A 28 2.71 -14.61 -20.87
N ASN A 29 3.28 -15.73 -21.28
CA ASN A 29 4.70 -16.07 -21.06
C ASN A 29 5.59 -15.96 -22.30
N ASN A 30 5.05 -15.50 -23.44
CA ASN A 30 5.78 -15.40 -24.69
C ASN A 30 5.79 -13.93 -25.13
N PRO A 31 6.95 -13.23 -25.07
CA PRO A 31 7.03 -11.82 -25.42
C PRO A 31 6.70 -11.53 -26.88
N TYR A 32 6.80 -12.51 -27.78
CA TYR A 32 6.49 -12.36 -29.21
C TYR A 32 4.99 -12.48 -29.53
N GLN A 33 4.18 -12.98 -28.58
CA GLN A 33 2.74 -13.14 -28.73
C GLN A 33 1.96 -12.24 -27.76
N ALA A 34 2.62 -11.75 -26.71
CA ALA A 34 2.08 -10.75 -25.82
C ALA A 34 1.71 -9.47 -26.59
N LYS A 35 0.57 -8.89 -26.22
CA LYS A 35 0.10 -7.59 -26.69
C LYS A 35 0.12 -6.61 -25.52
N ALA A 36 -0.03 -5.31 -25.79
CA ALA A 36 0.07 -4.28 -24.74
C ALA A 36 -1.03 -4.39 -23.67
N ASP A 37 -2.15 -5.05 -23.99
CA ASP A 37 -3.24 -5.41 -23.09
C ASP A 37 -3.02 -6.74 -22.34
N HIS A 38 -1.85 -7.36 -22.47
CA HIS A 38 -1.45 -8.54 -21.71
C HIS A 38 -0.39 -8.19 -20.65
N LEU A 39 -0.39 -8.93 -19.55
CA LEU A 39 0.69 -8.94 -18.59
C LEU A 39 1.70 -10.04 -18.95
N LEU A 40 2.88 -9.64 -19.40
CA LEU A 40 3.98 -10.57 -19.66
C LEU A 40 4.57 -11.08 -18.33
N VAL A 41 4.54 -12.38 -18.11
CA VAL A 41 5.02 -13.07 -16.89
C VAL A 41 6.01 -14.16 -17.26
N SER A 42 6.87 -14.53 -16.33
CA SER A 42 7.74 -15.71 -16.47
C SER A 42 7.17 -16.89 -15.69
N VAL A 43 7.32 -18.11 -16.20
CA VAL A 43 6.90 -19.34 -15.52
C VAL A 43 8.14 -20.19 -15.28
N GLN A 44 8.46 -20.46 -14.01
CA GLN A 44 9.55 -21.34 -13.62
C GLN A 44 9.03 -22.30 -12.56
N GLU A 45 9.23 -23.60 -12.75
CA GLU A 45 8.80 -24.67 -11.83
C GLU A 45 7.31 -24.62 -11.42
N GLY A 46 6.45 -24.07 -12.28
CA GLY A 46 5.02 -23.91 -12.01
C GLY A 46 4.65 -22.66 -11.21
N ALA A 47 5.62 -21.85 -10.79
CA ALA A 47 5.40 -20.55 -10.17
C ALA A 47 5.45 -19.40 -11.21
N LEU A 48 4.67 -18.35 -10.93
CA LEU A 48 4.61 -17.12 -11.73
C LEU A 48 5.57 -16.07 -11.19
N TYR A 49 6.35 -15.47 -12.08
CA TYR A 49 7.31 -14.41 -11.81
C TYR A 49 7.03 -13.19 -12.69
N ASP A 50 7.71 -12.08 -12.39
CA ASP A 50 7.56 -10.77 -13.06
C ASP A 50 6.16 -10.15 -12.96
N LEU A 51 5.45 -10.49 -11.88
CA LEU A 51 4.19 -9.86 -11.49
C LEU A 51 4.43 -8.40 -11.07
N PRO A 52 3.44 -7.52 -11.25
CA PRO A 52 3.54 -6.14 -10.79
C PRO A 52 3.62 -6.06 -9.26
N ALA A 53 4.22 -4.98 -8.77
CA ALA A 53 4.06 -4.57 -7.38
C ALA A 53 2.61 -4.09 -7.13
N ARG A 54 2.27 -3.80 -5.86
CA ARG A 54 0.96 -3.24 -5.50
C ARG A 54 0.62 -2.05 -6.42
N PRO A 55 -0.55 -2.06 -7.09
CA PRO A 55 -0.92 -1.00 -8.01
C PRO A 55 -1.27 0.28 -7.25
N GLY A 56 -0.88 1.41 -7.81
CA GLY A 56 -1.35 2.72 -7.35
C GLY A 56 -2.67 3.04 -8.04
N VAL A 57 -3.72 3.28 -7.26
CA VAL A 57 -5.05 3.63 -7.77
C VAL A 57 -5.48 4.96 -7.15
N PHE A 58 -5.80 5.92 -8.01
CA PHE A 58 -6.36 7.21 -7.63
C PHE A 58 -7.36 7.61 -8.70
N GLU A 59 -8.59 7.91 -8.29
CA GLU A 59 -9.71 8.13 -9.20
C GLU A 59 -9.83 7.00 -10.25
N ASN A 60 -9.73 7.34 -11.55
CA ASN A 60 -9.80 6.42 -12.68
C ASN A 60 -8.42 5.99 -13.20
N ARG A 61 -7.32 6.42 -12.57
CA ARG A 61 -5.94 6.13 -13.01
C ARG A 61 -5.38 4.96 -12.21
N ILE A 62 -4.80 4.00 -12.93
CA ILE A 62 -4.19 2.80 -12.35
C ILE A 62 -2.74 2.72 -12.84
N LEU A 63 -1.78 2.85 -11.93
CA LEU A 63 -0.38 2.60 -12.20
C LEU A 63 0.00 1.19 -11.77
N LEU A 64 0.56 0.42 -12.71
CA LEU A 64 1.14 -0.89 -12.47
C LEU A 64 2.67 -0.81 -12.52
N PRO A 65 3.36 -0.79 -11.37
CA PRO A 65 4.80 -0.86 -11.34
C PRO A 65 5.27 -2.28 -11.68
N LEU A 66 6.22 -2.40 -12.60
CA LEU A 66 6.84 -3.66 -13.02
C LEU A 66 8.36 -3.60 -12.76
N PRO A 67 8.83 -3.80 -11.52
CA PRO A 67 10.24 -3.64 -11.14
C PRO A 67 11.20 -4.51 -11.95
N GLU A 68 10.83 -5.77 -12.25
CA GLU A 68 11.65 -6.71 -13.04
C GLU A 68 11.86 -6.24 -14.50
N LYS A 69 10.89 -5.48 -15.03
CA LYS A 69 10.97 -4.85 -16.36
C LYS A 69 11.45 -3.40 -16.28
N ASN A 70 11.75 -2.94 -15.08
CA ASN A 70 12.14 -1.58 -14.71
C ASN A 70 11.28 -0.49 -15.36
N LEU A 71 9.96 -0.61 -15.25
CA LEU A 71 9.01 0.37 -15.82
C LEU A 71 7.72 0.44 -15.02
N VAL A 72 6.96 1.51 -15.19
CA VAL A 72 5.57 1.64 -14.71
C VAL A 72 4.65 1.77 -15.91
N VAL A 73 3.51 1.09 -15.89
CA VAL A 73 2.47 1.19 -16.94
C VAL A 73 1.24 1.86 -16.37
N GLU A 74 0.69 2.82 -17.10
CA GLU A 74 -0.55 3.52 -16.74
C GLU A 74 -1.72 2.99 -17.56
N PHE A 75 -2.81 2.69 -16.87
CA PHE A 75 -4.11 2.32 -17.43
C PHE A 75 -5.18 3.25 -16.87
N SER A 76 -6.28 3.39 -17.60
CA SER A 76 -7.53 3.91 -17.04
C SER A 76 -8.43 2.78 -16.59
N GLU A 77 -9.27 3.04 -15.59
CA GLU A 77 -10.32 2.13 -15.16
C GLU A 77 -11.15 1.62 -16.34
N GLY A 78 -11.34 0.30 -16.42
CA GLY A 78 -12.08 -0.37 -17.49
C GLY A 78 -11.36 -0.45 -18.84
N ASN A 79 -10.17 0.14 -18.98
CA ASN A 79 -9.39 0.12 -20.22
C ASN A 79 -8.13 -0.74 -20.07
N ALA A 80 -8.11 -1.89 -20.75
CA ALA A 80 -6.95 -2.78 -20.76
C ALA A 80 -5.81 -2.29 -21.68
N THR A 81 -6.01 -1.24 -22.48
CA THR A 81 -4.92 -0.67 -23.31
C THR A 81 -4.13 0.36 -22.49
N PRO A 82 -2.80 0.22 -22.38
CA PRO A 82 -1.97 1.20 -21.70
C PRO A 82 -2.05 2.59 -22.33
N GLU A 83 -2.14 3.63 -21.51
CA GLU A 83 -2.11 5.02 -21.99
C GLU A 83 -0.68 5.57 -22.08
N ARG A 84 0.15 5.17 -21.11
CA ARG A 84 1.51 5.70 -20.94
C ARG A 84 2.40 4.66 -20.26
N ILE A 85 3.70 4.73 -20.52
CA ILE A 85 4.73 4.03 -19.75
C ILE A 85 5.73 5.03 -19.20
N TYR A 86 6.21 4.76 -17.98
CA TYR A 86 7.28 5.52 -17.34
C TYR A 86 8.53 4.65 -17.27
N LEU A 87 9.63 5.17 -17.79
CA LEU A 87 10.85 4.42 -18.04
C LEU A 87 12.07 5.20 -17.56
N PRO A 88 12.88 4.64 -16.63
CA PRO A 88 14.19 5.17 -16.30
C PRO A 88 15.09 5.37 -17.54
N GLU A 89 15.94 6.39 -17.51
CA GLU A 89 16.87 6.75 -18.59
C GLU A 89 17.81 5.60 -19.00
N ASN A 90 18.17 4.73 -18.04
CA ASN A 90 18.98 3.53 -18.26
C ASN A 90 18.19 2.35 -18.86
N SER A 91 16.89 2.51 -19.15
CA SER A 91 16.00 1.44 -19.61
C SER A 91 15.47 1.67 -21.02
N THR A 92 15.20 0.58 -21.73
CA THR A 92 14.56 0.61 -23.05
C THR A 92 13.16 0.03 -22.95
N PRO A 93 12.17 0.54 -23.73
CA PRO A 93 10.86 -0.08 -23.79
C PRO A 93 10.99 -1.55 -24.20
N VAL A 94 10.40 -2.44 -23.40
CA VAL A 94 10.34 -3.87 -23.70
C VAL A 94 9.06 -4.21 -24.46
N ALA A 95 9.06 -5.33 -25.21
CA ALA A 95 7.81 -5.90 -25.71
C ALA A 95 6.92 -6.31 -24.52
N PRO A 96 5.59 -6.15 -24.60
CA PRO A 96 4.82 -5.74 -25.78
C PRO A 96 4.68 -4.21 -25.97
N TYR A 97 5.05 -3.42 -24.96
CA TYR A 97 4.81 -1.97 -24.94
C TYR A 97 5.58 -1.21 -26.03
N ARG A 98 6.81 -1.65 -26.33
CA ARG A 98 7.61 -1.11 -27.43
C ARG A 98 6.89 -1.23 -28.77
N ASP A 99 6.32 -2.41 -29.04
CA ASP A 99 5.77 -2.75 -30.35
C ASP A 99 4.42 -2.04 -30.58
N ALA A 100 3.68 -1.79 -29.50
CA ALA A 100 2.46 -0.98 -29.51
C ALA A 100 2.72 0.55 -29.59
N LYS A 101 3.98 0.99 -29.53
CA LYS A 101 4.37 2.42 -29.59
C LYS A 101 3.68 3.29 -28.53
N ILE A 102 3.51 2.75 -27.32
CA ILE A 102 2.91 3.49 -26.19
C ILE A 102 3.77 4.71 -25.85
N LYS A 103 3.13 5.84 -25.49
CA LYS A 103 3.82 7.07 -25.09
C LYS A 103 4.72 6.79 -23.89
N ALA A 104 6.00 7.11 -24.00
CA ALA A 104 6.98 6.91 -22.94
C ALA A 104 7.38 8.24 -22.30
N THR A 105 7.29 8.32 -20.97
CA THR A 105 7.86 9.39 -20.15
C THR A 105 9.17 8.91 -19.55
N ARG A 106 10.23 9.71 -19.65
CA ARG A 106 11.55 9.38 -19.11
C ARG A 106 11.67 9.77 -17.64
N LEU A 107 12.22 8.86 -16.85
CA LEU A 107 12.55 9.06 -15.44
C LEU A 107 14.07 9.17 -15.28
N PRO A 108 14.54 9.81 -14.19
CA PRO A 108 15.94 9.67 -13.78
C PRO A 108 16.38 8.19 -13.71
N ALA A 109 17.67 7.94 -13.85
CA ALA A 109 18.21 6.58 -13.73
C ALA A 109 17.93 5.98 -12.35
N GLY A 110 17.51 4.72 -12.31
CA GLY A 110 17.10 4.04 -11.08
C GLY A 110 16.43 2.70 -11.37
N GLN A 111 16.07 1.99 -10.31
CA GLN A 111 15.14 0.86 -10.38
C GLN A 111 13.77 1.28 -9.86
N VAL A 112 12.71 1.01 -10.61
CA VAL A 112 11.32 1.35 -10.25
C VAL A 112 10.87 0.57 -9.01
N GLY A 113 10.27 1.29 -8.05
CA GLY A 113 9.58 0.75 -6.88
C GLY A 113 8.07 0.97 -6.94
N GLN A 114 7.49 1.48 -5.86
CA GLN A 114 6.07 1.85 -5.81
C GLN A 114 5.77 3.04 -6.73
N ALA A 115 4.54 3.11 -7.25
CA ALA A 115 4.06 4.27 -8.01
C ALA A 115 2.59 4.53 -7.70
N VAL A 116 2.23 5.80 -7.55
CA VAL A 116 0.84 6.22 -7.37
C VAL A 116 0.49 7.41 -8.27
N PRO A 117 -0.70 7.41 -8.91
CA PRO A 117 -1.22 8.60 -9.56
C PRO A 117 -1.70 9.58 -8.50
N LEU A 118 -1.55 10.88 -8.75
CA LEU A 118 -2.14 11.99 -8.00
C LEU A 118 -2.89 12.87 -9.01
N GLU A 119 -3.80 13.75 -8.57
CA GLU A 119 -4.61 14.61 -9.43
C GLU A 119 -3.78 15.31 -10.52
N GLU A 120 -2.77 16.10 -10.13
CA GLU A 120 -1.91 16.85 -11.05
C GLU A 120 -0.47 16.29 -11.17
N ALA A 121 -0.24 15.06 -10.68
CA ALA A 121 1.10 14.48 -10.70
C ALA A 121 1.09 12.94 -10.80
N THR A 122 2.29 12.38 -10.95
CA THR A 122 2.56 10.96 -10.79
C THR A 122 3.77 10.79 -9.91
N ILE A 123 3.63 10.03 -8.82
CA ILE A 123 4.70 9.79 -7.87
C ILE A 123 5.29 8.42 -8.14
N ILE A 124 6.60 8.37 -8.35
CA ILE A 124 7.32 7.12 -8.64
C ILE A 124 8.51 7.04 -7.70
N GLN A 125 8.61 5.93 -6.97
CA GLN A 125 9.79 5.57 -6.22
C GLN A 125 10.87 5.03 -7.15
N LEU A 126 12.09 5.54 -7.02
CA LEU A 126 13.28 5.03 -7.68
C LEU A 126 14.33 4.64 -6.66
N TYR A 127 14.73 3.37 -6.66
CA TYR A 127 15.89 2.92 -5.91
C TYR A 127 17.16 3.38 -6.60
N GLY A 128 18.11 3.87 -5.80
CA GLY A 128 19.44 4.20 -6.30
C GLY A 128 20.11 2.95 -6.86
N THR A 129 20.61 3.03 -8.09
CA THR A 129 21.50 2.00 -8.61
C THR A 129 22.83 2.13 -7.87
N ALA A 130 23.11 1.26 -6.91
CA ALA A 130 24.45 1.18 -6.34
C ALA A 130 25.42 0.90 -7.49
N ALA A 131 26.17 1.93 -7.91
CA ALA A 131 27.17 1.78 -8.96
C ALA A 131 28.17 0.69 -8.52
N GLY A 132 28.12 -0.47 -9.16
CA GLY A 132 29.16 -1.49 -9.06
C GLY A 132 28.93 -2.67 -8.11
N LYS A 133 27.79 -2.80 -7.42
CA LYS A 133 27.40 -4.14 -6.94
C LYS A 133 26.58 -4.79 -8.04
N LYS A 134 27.18 -5.72 -8.79
CA LYS A 134 26.39 -6.78 -9.43
C LYS A 134 25.46 -7.29 -8.33
N ALA A 135 24.14 -7.20 -8.52
CA ALA A 135 23.26 -8.05 -7.77
C ALA A 135 23.86 -9.46 -7.92
N GLU A 136 24.18 -10.12 -6.81
CA GLU A 136 24.45 -11.55 -6.91
C GLU A 136 23.23 -12.12 -7.63
N GLU A 137 23.49 -12.78 -8.75
CA GLU A 137 22.43 -13.41 -9.51
C GLU A 137 21.94 -14.55 -8.63
N ILE A 138 20.90 -14.25 -7.84
CA ILE A 138 20.24 -15.25 -7.02
C ILE A 138 19.65 -16.23 -8.02
N GLU A 139 20.15 -17.47 -7.98
CA GLU A 139 19.64 -18.56 -8.82
C GLU A 139 18.11 -18.65 -8.65
N PRO A 140 17.35 -18.93 -9.72
CA PRO A 140 15.89 -18.95 -9.69
C PRO A 140 15.26 -19.71 -8.51
N GLU A 141 15.87 -20.83 -8.12
CA GLU A 141 15.52 -21.68 -6.99
C GLU A 141 15.66 -21.03 -5.61
N HIS A 142 16.36 -19.89 -5.54
CA HIS A 142 16.57 -19.09 -4.34
C HIS A 142 15.84 -17.73 -4.38
N ARG A 143 15.15 -17.41 -5.48
CA ARG A 143 14.35 -16.19 -5.58
C ARG A 143 13.05 -16.39 -4.82
N MET A 144 12.86 -15.61 -3.75
CA MET A 144 11.55 -15.55 -3.11
C MET A 144 10.53 -14.93 -4.08
N PRO A 145 9.29 -15.43 -4.11
CA PRO A 145 8.20 -14.75 -4.81
C PRO A 145 8.13 -13.29 -4.34
N ALA A 146 7.79 -12.36 -5.24
CA ALA A 146 7.72 -10.91 -4.93
C ALA A 146 6.91 -10.58 -3.65
N ILE A 147 5.96 -11.45 -3.31
CA ILE A 147 5.00 -11.35 -2.20
C ILE A 147 5.61 -11.80 -0.87
N LEU A 148 6.67 -12.61 -0.90
CA LEU A 148 7.33 -13.15 0.29
C LEU A 148 8.70 -12.49 0.55
N PHE A 149 9.06 -11.41 -0.14
CA PHE A 149 10.28 -10.67 0.21
C PHE A 149 10.16 -10.25 1.68
N PRO A 150 11.03 -10.72 2.58
CA PRO A 150 11.03 -10.23 3.92
C PRO A 150 11.35 -8.73 3.87
N GLU A 151 10.54 -7.93 4.56
CA GLU A 151 10.71 -6.47 4.77
C GLU A 151 12.08 -6.11 5.41
N SER A 152 12.91 -7.11 5.71
CA SER A 152 14.25 -7.02 6.28
C SER A 152 15.40 -7.09 5.26
N MET A 153 15.14 -7.17 3.95
CA MET A 153 16.23 -6.91 2.99
C MET A 153 16.60 -5.43 3.10
N GLU A 154 17.90 -5.11 3.25
CA GLU A 154 18.40 -3.73 3.17
C GLU A 154 17.88 -3.09 1.89
N GLN A 155 16.75 -2.37 2.00
CA GLN A 155 16.16 -1.68 0.86
C GLN A 155 17.17 -0.61 0.47
N ALA A 156 17.58 -0.59 -0.80
CA ALA A 156 18.48 0.43 -1.27
C ALA A 156 17.84 1.80 -1.03
N ALA A 157 18.65 2.77 -0.62
CA ALA A 157 18.17 4.14 -0.48
C ALA A 157 17.47 4.57 -1.77
N SER A 158 16.29 5.18 -1.62
CA SER A 158 15.39 5.51 -2.72
C SER A 158 15.05 6.98 -2.74
N GLU A 159 14.66 7.47 -3.91
CA GLU A 159 14.14 8.82 -4.10
C GLU A 159 12.69 8.71 -4.56
N LEU A 160 11.85 9.67 -4.14
CA LEU A 160 10.51 9.81 -4.68
C LEU A 160 10.51 10.93 -5.73
N ILE A 161 10.19 10.55 -6.96
CA ILE A 161 10.11 11.46 -8.10
C ILE A 161 8.65 11.80 -8.34
N ALA A 162 8.32 13.08 -8.22
CA ALA A 162 7.06 13.62 -8.68
C ALA A 162 7.20 14.09 -10.14
N LEU A 163 6.29 13.64 -10.97
CA LEU A 163 6.12 14.07 -12.36
C LEU A 163 4.83 14.86 -12.47
N PRO A 164 4.89 16.21 -12.49
CA PRO A 164 3.71 17.03 -12.72
C PRO A 164 3.07 16.71 -14.08
N ALA A 165 1.76 16.94 -14.22
CA ALA A 165 1.01 16.70 -15.45
C ALA A 165 1.44 17.62 -16.60
N GLU A 166 1.83 18.85 -16.28
CA GLU A 166 2.47 19.78 -17.23
C GLU A 166 3.90 19.31 -17.56
N ASP A 167 4.48 19.70 -18.71
CA ASP A 167 5.86 19.38 -19.15
C ASP A 167 6.97 19.98 -18.24
N ALA A 168 6.67 20.17 -16.96
CA ALA A 168 7.57 20.55 -15.90
C ALA A 168 8.64 19.48 -15.67
N LYS A 169 9.77 19.93 -15.13
CA LYS A 169 10.87 19.03 -14.78
C LYS A 169 10.44 18.11 -13.64
N PRO A 170 10.88 16.83 -13.64
CA PRO A 170 10.71 15.94 -12.49
C PRO A 170 11.23 16.59 -11.21
N LEU A 171 10.45 16.48 -10.13
CA LEU A 171 10.79 16.99 -8.80
C LEU A 171 11.15 15.83 -7.87
N LYS A 172 12.20 15.98 -7.07
CA LYS A 172 12.51 15.04 -5.98
C LYS A 172 11.83 15.53 -4.71
N LEU A 173 11.04 14.66 -4.06
CA LEU A 173 10.40 15.00 -2.80
C LEU A 173 11.40 14.94 -1.65
N LEU A 174 11.25 15.88 -0.70
CA LEU A 174 12.08 15.92 0.50
C LEU A 174 11.65 14.82 1.47
N ALA A 175 12.59 14.02 1.99
CA ALA A 175 12.37 12.99 2.99
C ALA A 175 12.25 13.57 4.42
N ASP A 176 12.80 14.75 4.67
CA ASP A 176 12.73 15.43 5.96
C ASP A 176 12.83 16.97 5.81
N GLU A 177 12.59 17.68 6.91
CA GLU A 177 12.65 19.14 6.99
C GLU A 177 14.08 19.70 6.84
N THR A 178 15.11 18.86 6.92
CA THR A 178 16.51 19.28 6.76
C THR A 178 16.88 19.46 5.27
N GLY A 179 15.98 19.09 4.37
CA GLY A 179 16.18 19.16 2.92
C GLY A 179 16.77 17.87 2.33
N SER A 180 16.83 16.77 3.10
CA SER A 180 17.18 15.47 2.53
C SER A 180 16.12 15.04 1.53
N THR A 181 16.49 14.34 0.46
CA THR A 181 15.58 13.76 -0.56
C THR A 181 15.66 12.24 -0.64
N SER A 182 16.51 11.64 0.18
CA SER A 182 16.77 10.20 0.18
C SER A 182 16.00 9.52 1.29
N PHE A 183 15.18 8.54 0.91
CA PHE A 183 14.40 7.70 1.80
C PHE A 183 15.16 6.40 2.02
N THR A 184 15.36 6.02 3.29
CA THR A 184 16.10 4.78 3.60
C THR A 184 15.25 3.55 3.31
N GLN A 185 13.99 3.56 3.75
CA GLN A 185 13.07 2.46 3.50
C GLN A 185 11.65 3.03 3.35
N VAL A 186 11.02 2.87 2.18
CA VAL A 186 9.64 3.33 1.94
C VAL A 186 8.72 2.13 2.00
N TRP A 187 7.76 2.19 2.91
CA TRP A 187 6.79 1.11 3.15
C TRP A 187 5.54 1.32 2.32
N GLN A 188 5.06 2.56 2.25
CA GLN A 188 3.83 2.86 1.53
C GLN A 188 3.83 4.28 0.99
N ILE A 189 3.28 4.43 -0.22
CA ILE A 189 2.94 5.71 -0.82
C ILE A 189 1.43 5.71 -1.09
N LEU A 190 0.74 6.74 -0.63
CA LEU A 190 -0.71 6.88 -0.78
C LEU A 190 -1.04 8.26 -1.33
N ALA A 191 -1.65 8.31 -2.51
CA ALA A 191 -2.24 9.53 -3.05
C ALA A 191 -3.61 9.76 -2.44
N GLY A 192 -3.85 10.97 -1.94
CA GLY A 192 -5.11 11.41 -1.35
C GLY A 192 -5.67 12.62 -2.09
N GLU A 193 -6.89 13.00 -1.70
CA GLU A 193 -7.60 14.14 -2.28
C GLU A 193 -6.96 15.48 -1.89
N ASN A 194 -7.27 16.54 -2.64
CA ASN A 194 -6.77 17.90 -2.41
C ASN A 194 -5.22 17.96 -2.45
N ASP A 195 -4.61 17.33 -3.46
CA ASP A 195 -3.15 17.27 -3.65
C ASP A 195 -2.35 16.72 -2.45
N LEU A 196 -2.99 15.94 -1.58
CA LEU A 196 -2.33 15.30 -0.45
C LEU A 196 -1.61 14.03 -0.90
N LEU A 197 -0.40 13.84 -0.39
CA LEU A 197 0.38 12.63 -0.56
C LEU A 197 0.93 12.19 0.79
N TYR A 198 0.74 10.93 1.11
CA TYR A 198 1.24 10.33 2.34
C TYR A 198 2.35 9.33 2.02
N VAL A 199 3.47 9.44 2.71
CA VAL A 199 4.62 8.54 2.53
C VAL A 199 4.99 7.97 3.89
N LEU A 200 4.73 6.69 4.09
CA LEU A 200 5.17 5.94 5.26
C LEU A 200 6.56 5.40 4.98
N HIS A 201 7.54 5.82 5.78
CA HIS A 201 8.94 5.42 5.60
C HIS A 201 9.67 5.35 6.93
N SER A 202 10.82 4.65 6.93
CA SER A 202 11.73 4.65 8.06
C SER A 202 12.93 5.57 7.76
N PRO A 203 13.22 6.57 8.61
CA PRO A 203 14.47 7.30 8.55
C PRO A 203 15.62 6.39 8.98
N LYS A 204 16.84 6.73 8.58
CA LYS A 204 18.04 5.93 8.87
C LYS A 204 18.24 5.73 10.37
N GLY A 205 18.07 4.49 10.83
CA GLY A 205 18.24 4.12 12.25
C GLY A 205 17.17 4.68 13.18
N GLY A 206 16.08 5.23 12.65
CA GLY A 206 14.93 5.71 13.42
C GLY A 206 13.70 4.81 13.26
N ARG A 207 12.61 5.18 13.95
CA ARG A 207 11.31 4.50 13.85
C ARG A 207 10.53 5.00 12.64
N PRO A 208 9.58 4.21 12.11
CA PRO A 208 8.73 4.62 11.00
C PRO A 208 7.98 5.93 11.29
N VAL A 209 7.89 6.77 10.27
CA VAL A 209 7.19 8.07 10.30
C VAL A 209 6.32 8.20 9.06
N LEU A 210 5.28 9.01 9.16
CA LEU A 210 4.43 9.36 8.04
C LEU A 210 4.71 10.81 7.61
N ASN A 211 5.32 10.98 6.45
CA ASN A 211 5.44 12.28 5.81
C ASN A 211 4.12 12.63 5.13
N VAL A 212 3.65 13.84 5.33
CA VAL A 212 2.45 14.40 4.69
C VAL A 212 2.88 15.54 3.78
N TYR A 213 2.62 15.40 2.48
CA TYR A 213 2.86 16.44 1.49
C TYR A 213 1.53 17.04 1.03
N HIS A 214 1.56 18.33 0.69
CA HIS A 214 0.49 19.04 0.01
C HIS A 214 1.12 19.83 -1.13
N GLU A 215 0.55 19.76 -2.33
CA GLU A 215 1.13 20.39 -3.54
C GLU A 215 2.61 20.00 -3.73
N LEU A 216 2.95 18.72 -3.46
CA LEU A 216 4.31 18.17 -3.54
C LEU A 216 5.32 18.78 -2.54
N GLN A 217 4.89 19.60 -1.58
CA GLN A 217 5.73 20.16 -0.52
C GLN A 217 5.50 19.43 0.80
N LEU A 218 6.59 19.09 1.50
CA LEU A 218 6.50 18.45 2.81
C LEU A 218 5.89 19.42 3.82
N GLN A 219 4.73 19.06 4.37
CA GLN A 219 4.00 19.88 5.35
C GLN A 219 4.24 19.41 6.77
N ASN A 220 4.20 18.09 7.00
CA ASN A 220 4.29 17.51 8.33
C ASN A 220 5.02 16.16 8.31
N VAL A 221 5.63 15.83 9.44
CA VAL A 221 6.15 14.49 9.73
C VAL A 221 5.44 13.99 10.99
N LEU A 222 4.54 13.02 10.84
CA LEU A 222 3.85 12.40 11.97
C LEU A 222 4.65 11.19 12.46
N SER A 223 4.97 11.18 13.75
CA SER A 223 5.71 10.09 14.39
C SER A 223 5.12 9.75 15.75
N VAL A 224 5.34 8.51 16.19
CA VAL A 224 4.98 8.08 17.55
C VAL A 224 6.13 8.44 18.49
N PRO A 225 5.89 9.17 19.59
CA PRO A 225 6.94 9.54 20.54
C PRO A 225 7.49 8.32 21.29
N ASP A 226 8.78 8.37 21.63
CA ASP A 226 9.49 7.27 22.31
C ASP A 226 8.87 6.89 23.66
N SER A 227 8.18 7.82 24.32
CA SER A 227 7.48 7.58 25.59
C SER A 227 6.42 6.48 25.48
N LEU A 228 5.78 6.31 24.32
CA LEU A 228 4.77 5.27 24.10
C LEU A 228 5.37 3.88 23.87
N PHE A 229 6.69 3.78 23.66
CA PHE A 229 7.38 2.50 23.51
C PHE A 229 7.91 1.93 24.83
N VAL A 230 7.62 2.59 25.96
CA VAL A 230 8.06 2.18 27.28
C VAL A 230 6.90 1.51 28.02
N ALA A 231 6.92 0.18 28.08
CA ALA A 231 5.96 -0.61 28.86
C ALA A 231 6.66 -1.50 29.88
N LYS A 232 6.06 -1.62 31.07
CA LYS A 232 6.54 -2.55 32.11
C LYS A 232 6.23 -3.98 31.67
N ASP A 233 7.23 -4.85 31.73
CA ASP A 233 7.12 -6.30 31.43
C ASP A 233 6.66 -6.66 29.99
N LEU A 234 6.42 -5.67 29.12
CA LEU A 234 6.03 -5.83 27.72
C LEU A 234 7.05 -5.15 26.79
N SER A 235 7.15 -5.63 25.56
CA SER A 235 7.79 -4.91 24.44
C SER A 235 6.71 -4.22 23.62
N VAL A 236 6.99 -3.02 23.13
CA VAL A 236 6.04 -2.24 22.31
C VAL A 236 6.64 -2.07 20.92
N GLU A 237 5.85 -2.37 19.90
CA GLU A 237 6.21 -2.26 18.49
C GLU A 237 5.15 -1.44 17.75
N LEU A 238 5.59 -0.65 16.77
CA LEU A 238 4.69 0.07 15.88
C LEU A 238 4.24 -0.89 14.78
N GLU A 239 2.94 -1.12 14.69
CA GLU A 239 2.33 -2.05 13.71
C GLU A 239 1.90 -1.31 12.44
N ALA A 240 1.33 -0.11 12.57
CA ALA A 240 0.88 0.68 11.43
C ALA A 240 0.80 2.18 11.74
N ILE A 241 0.93 3.03 10.71
CA ILE A 241 0.49 4.42 10.70
C ILE A 241 -0.41 4.62 9.48
N LEU A 242 -1.68 4.97 9.70
CA LEU A 242 -2.73 5.01 8.69
C LEU A 242 -3.29 6.44 8.57
N PRO A 243 -3.11 7.14 7.44
CA PRO A 243 -3.55 8.53 7.29
C PRO A 243 -5.07 8.64 7.31
N TYR A 244 -5.59 9.66 7.98
CA TYR A 244 -7.00 10.01 7.83
C TYR A 244 -7.22 10.72 6.49
N ARG A 245 -8.18 10.24 5.69
CA ARG A 245 -8.56 10.86 4.40
C ARG A 245 -8.70 12.38 4.52
N GLY A 246 -8.02 13.10 3.63
CA GLY A 246 -8.12 14.56 3.52
C GLY A 246 -7.53 15.35 4.68
N LYS A 247 -6.77 14.72 5.60
CA LYS A 247 -6.29 15.37 6.83
C LYS A 247 -4.79 15.21 7.04
N ASN A 248 -4.21 16.17 7.74
CA ASN A 248 -2.84 16.11 8.26
C ASN A 248 -2.79 15.35 9.59
N GLU A 249 -3.49 14.24 9.69
CA GLU A 249 -3.59 13.42 10.90
C GLU A 249 -3.52 11.94 10.52
N ALA A 250 -3.14 11.10 11.48
CA ALA A 250 -3.07 9.66 11.25
C ALA A 250 -3.48 8.86 12.49
N LEU A 251 -3.82 7.60 12.27
CA LEU A 251 -3.97 6.58 13.29
C LEU A 251 -2.67 5.79 13.40
N ALA A 252 -2.09 5.67 14.58
CA ALA A 252 -0.98 4.76 14.85
C ALA A 252 -1.49 3.54 15.64
N SER A 253 -1.09 2.34 15.23
CA SER A 253 -1.29 1.12 16.01
C SER A 253 0.00 0.70 16.69
N LEU A 254 -0.04 0.53 18.00
CA LEU A 254 1.02 -0.10 18.77
C LEU A 254 0.58 -1.47 19.26
N VAL A 255 1.40 -2.49 18.99
CA VAL A 255 1.22 -3.82 19.55
C VAL A 255 2.14 -3.99 20.75
N LEU A 256 1.56 -4.40 21.88
CA LEU A 256 2.28 -4.69 23.11
C LEU A 256 2.40 -6.20 23.24
N ARG A 257 3.63 -6.69 23.26
CA ARG A 257 3.97 -8.12 23.26
C ARG A 257 4.59 -8.54 24.58
N LYS A 258 4.38 -9.80 24.94
CA LYS A 258 5.09 -10.42 26.08
C LYS A 258 6.56 -10.59 25.72
N LYS A 259 7.48 -10.06 26.54
CA LYS A 259 8.94 -10.07 26.23
C LYS A 259 9.54 -11.45 25.97
N ASN A 260 8.99 -12.51 26.59
CA ASN A 260 9.55 -13.86 26.50
C ASN A 260 9.00 -14.69 25.34
N SER A 261 7.74 -14.47 24.94
CA SER A 261 7.08 -15.27 23.89
C SER A 261 6.81 -14.48 22.61
N PHE A 262 6.96 -13.15 22.64
CA PHE A 262 6.59 -12.22 21.56
C PHE A 262 5.12 -12.31 21.13
N GLU A 263 4.28 -13.01 21.89
CA GLU A 263 2.84 -13.05 21.63
C GLU A 263 2.23 -11.65 21.87
N PRO A 264 1.32 -11.19 20.98
CA PRO A 264 0.49 -10.03 21.25
C PRO A 264 -0.28 -10.23 22.55
N ALA A 265 -0.17 -9.25 23.46
CA ALA A 265 -0.94 -9.18 24.69
C ALA A 265 -2.11 -8.20 24.54
N GLU A 266 -1.83 -7.03 23.96
CA GLU A 266 -2.82 -5.99 23.71
C GLU A 266 -2.36 -5.13 22.52
N ARG A 267 -3.30 -4.41 21.93
CA ARG A 267 -3.05 -3.37 20.94
C ARG A 267 -3.67 -2.07 21.42
N ALA A 268 -2.99 -0.97 21.16
CA ALA A 268 -3.45 0.37 21.48
C ALA A 268 -3.37 1.25 20.24
N LEU A 269 -4.47 1.94 19.96
CA LEU A 269 -4.61 2.83 18.82
C LEU A 269 -4.53 4.28 19.29
N TYR A 270 -3.67 5.05 18.63
CA TYR A 270 -3.42 6.45 18.95
C TYR A 270 -3.73 7.34 17.76
N ARG A 271 -4.38 8.47 18.02
CA ARG A 271 -4.52 9.55 17.04
C ARG A 271 -3.29 10.45 17.09
N LEU A 272 -2.60 10.55 15.96
CA LEU A 272 -1.47 11.44 15.74
C LEU A 272 -1.95 12.73 15.08
N ARG A 273 -1.54 13.88 15.64
CA ARG A 273 -1.79 15.21 15.07
C ARG A 273 -0.49 16.02 15.08
N PRO A 274 -0.32 16.99 14.17
CA PRO A 274 0.86 17.83 14.15
C PRO A 274 0.98 18.62 15.46
N ASN A 275 2.18 18.64 16.04
CA ASN A 275 2.51 19.44 17.22
C ASN A 275 1.61 19.19 18.45
N ALA A 276 1.03 17.99 18.57
CA ALA A 276 0.19 17.61 19.71
C ALA A 276 0.60 16.23 20.23
N ASP A 277 0.36 16.00 21.52
CA ASP A 277 0.56 14.70 22.12
C ASP A 277 -0.42 13.67 21.53
N PRO A 278 0.01 12.43 21.26
CA PRO A 278 -0.89 11.38 20.81
C PRO A 278 -2.02 11.11 21.80
N GLU A 279 -3.22 10.93 21.27
CA GLU A 279 -4.42 10.61 22.05
C GLU A 279 -4.76 9.12 21.87
N GLU A 280 -4.82 8.34 22.94
CA GLU A 280 -5.31 6.95 22.87
C GLU A 280 -6.83 6.96 22.59
N ILE A 281 -7.24 6.35 21.48
CA ILE A 281 -8.66 6.30 21.09
C ILE A 281 -9.29 4.94 21.34
N TYR A 282 -8.50 3.86 21.36
CA TYR A 282 -8.99 2.51 21.54
C TYR A 282 -7.89 1.56 21.99
N ARG A 283 -8.25 0.58 22.83
CA ARG A 283 -7.36 -0.47 23.33
C ARG A 283 -8.13 -1.78 23.42
N TYR A 284 -7.51 -2.86 22.96
CA TYR A 284 -8.13 -4.18 22.90
C TYR A 284 -7.09 -5.30 23.02
N ASP A 285 -7.52 -6.47 23.47
CA ASP A 285 -6.70 -7.67 23.67
C ASP A 285 -7.05 -8.81 22.70
N GLU A 286 -8.01 -8.59 21.80
CA GLU A 286 -8.33 -9.53 20.72
C GLU A 286 -7.13 -9.67 19.78
N LYS A 287 -6.64 -10.89 19.64
CA LYS A 287 -5.37 -11.16 18.94
C LYS A 287 -5.56 -11.21 17.43
N GLU A 288 -6.72 -11.71 17.01
CA GLU A 288 -7.06 -11.99 15.61
C GLU A 288 -7.51 -10.73 14.86
N ASP A 289 -7.98 -9.72 15.59
CA ASP A 289 -8.34 -8.43 15.01
C ASP A 289 -7.08 -7.57 14.77
N LEU A 290 -6.91 -7.13 13.52
CA LEU A 290 -5.78 -6.30 13.09
C LEU A 290 -6.27 -4.94 12.57
N PRO A 291 -5.61 -3.83 12.91
CA PRO A 291 -5.95 -2.54 12.32
C PRO A 291 -5.62 -2.56 10.83
N ILE A 292 -6.61 -2.28 9.99
CA ILE A 292 -6.45 -2.30 8.53
C ILE A 292 -6.58 -0.92 7.90
N TRP A 293 -7.38 -0.02 8.49
CA TRP A 293 -7.61 1.30 7.92
C TRP A 293 -8.13 2.33 8.94
N SER A 294 -7.92 3.61 8.66
CA SER A 294 -8.50 4.75 9.38
C SER A 294 -9.52 5.47 8.49
N ARG A 295 -10.53 6.11 9.07
CA ARG A 295 -11.67 6.69 8.32
C ARG A 295 -11.67 8.20 8.42
N GLU A 296 -12.16 8.88 7.40
CA GLU A 296 -12.27 10.35 7.38
C GLU A 296 -12.86 10.95 8.68
N ASN A 297 -13.87 10.31 9.29
CA ASN A 297 -14.53 10.79 10.51
C ASN A 297 -13.69 10.66 11.81
N GLY A 298 -12.46 10.13 11.73
CA GLY A 298 -11.62 9.83 12.88
C GLY A 298 -11.81 8.42 13.44
N GLY A 299 -12.73 7.63 12.85
CA GLY A 299 -12.91 6.22 13.17
C GLY A 299 -11.87 5.31 12.51
N PHE A 300 -12.03 4.00 12.66
CA PHE A 300 -11.07 3.02 12.16
C PHE A 300 -11.73 1.67 11.87
N LEU A 301 -11.01 0.80 11.17
CA LEU A 301 -11.42 -0.55 10.84
C LEU A 301 -10.44 -1.56 11.42
N LEU A 302 -10.99 -2.61 12.02
CA LEU A 302 -10.25 -3.82 12.35
C LEU A 302 -10.66 -4.93 11.38
N ALA A 303 -9.69 -5.61 10.78
CA ALA A 303 -9.90 -6.78 9.94
C ALA A 303 -9.74 -8.06 10.77
N HIS A 304 -10.59 -9.03 10.47
CA HIS A 304 -10.56 -10.38 11.02
C HIS A 304 -10.71 -11.38 9.87
N ASP A 305 -9.78 -12.33 9.77
CA ASP A 305 -9.80 -13.36 8.72
C ASP A 305 -10.76 -14.50 9.12
N GLU A 306 -11.79 -14.76 8.30
CA GLU A 306 -12.76 -15.83 8.52
C GLU A 306 -12.31 -17.11 7.78
N ASP A 307 -11.30 -17.77 8.35
CA ASP A 307 -10.71 -19.03 7.87
C ASP A 307 -10.23 -18.97 6.40
N GLY A 308 -9.76 -17.80 5.96
CA GLY A 308 -9.30 -17.56 4.60
C GLY A 308 -10.43 -17.50 3.56
N THR A 309 -11.69 -17.68 3.92
CA THR A 309 -12.80 -17.64 2.94
C THR A 309 -13.41 -16.25 2.80
N ALA A 310 -13.26 -15.43 3.84
CA ALA A 310 -13.79 -14.09 3.91
C ALA A 310 -12.96 -13.25 4.88
N MET A 311 -13.13 -11.94 4.80
CA MET A 311 -12.54 -10.99 5.74
C MET A 311 -13.64 -10.12 6.32
N LEU A 312 -13.84 -10.21 7.63
CA LEU A 312 -14.76 -9.35 8.36
C LEU A 312 -14.06 -8.03 8.69
N LEU A 313 -14.70 -6.93 8.35
CA LEU A 313 -14.24 -5.57 8.61
C LEU A 313 -15.13 -4.95 9.68
N LYS A 314 -14.63 -4.91 10.91
CA LYS A 314 -15.29 -4.30 12.06
C LYS A 314 -15.05 -2.79 12.04
N ILE A 315 -16.13 -2.02 12.00
CA ILE A 315 -16.09 -0.56 11.82
C ILE A 315 -16.31 0.11 13.19
N PHE A 316 -15.40 1.01 13.54
CA PHE A 316 -15.45 1.79 14.76
C PHE A 316 -15.55 3.29 14.47
N GLY A 317 -16.23 3.99 15.36
CA GLY A 317 -16.34 5.44 15.38
C GLY A 317 -15.09 6.11 16.00
N PRO A 318 -15.03 7.45 15.98
CA PRO A 318 -13.89 8.21 16.49
C PRO A 318 -13.66 8.05 18.00
N GLY A 319 -14.68 7.64 18.76
CA GLY A 319 -14.58 7.36 20.19
C GLY A 319 -14.22 5.92 20.54
N GLY A 320 -13.91 5.07 19.53
CA GLY A 320 -13.68 3.64 19.72
C GLY A 320 -14.96 2.84 19.95
N ASP A 321 -16.13 3.45 19.76
CA ASP A 321 -17.42 2.77 19.79
C ASP A 321 -17.60 1.94 18.51
N TYR A 322 -18.07 0.71 18.69
CA TYR A 322 -18.33 -0.20 17.59
C TYR A 322 -19.62 0.21 16.85
N GLU A 323 -19.52 0.42 15.54
CA GLU A 323 -20.63 0.92 14.71
C GLU A 323 -21.30 -0.19 13.92
N ASN A 324 -20.54 -0.95 13.12
CA ASN A 324 -21.08 -1.93 12.17
C ASN A 324 -20.03 -2.93 11.65
N ASN A 325 -20.43 -3.89 10.80
CA ASN A 325 -19.51 -4.71 10.00
C ASN A 325 -19.76 -4.57 8.50
N ASN A 326 -18.67 -4.56 7.75
CA ASN A 326 -18.65 -5.00 6.36
C ASN A 326 -17.94 -6.36 6.26
N ARG A 327 -18.15 -7.09 5.17
CA ARG A 327 -17.40 -8.31 4.89
C ARG A 327 -17.06 -8.43 3.42
N ILE A 328 -15.80 -8.80 3.16
CA ILE A 328 -15.37 -9.29 1.86
C ILE A 328 -15.58 -10.79 1.82
N ARG A 329 -16.26 -11.30 0.79
CA ARG A 329 -16.30 -12.74 0.50
C ARG A 329 -15.40 -13.00 -0.71
N TYR A 330 -14.32 -13.73 -0.50
CA TYR A 330 -13.40 -14.06 -1.58
C TYR A 330 -14.05 -15.09 -2.52
N GLU A 331 -14.16 -14.74 -3.80
CA GLU A 331 -14.73 -15.63 -4.81
C GLU A 331 -13.63 -16.55 -5.38
N GLY A 332 -13.88 -17.86 -5.37
CA GLY A 332 -12.91 -18.83 -5.86
C GLY A 332 -11.93 -19.26 -4.77
N LEU A 333 -10.65 -19.42 -5.14
CA LEU A 333 -9.61 -19.89 -4.22
C LEU A 333 -8.97 -18.69 -3.51
N ARG A 334 -8.83 -18.75 -2.18
CA ARG A 334 -8.23 -17.65 -1.38
C ARG A 334 -6.82 -17.32 -1.82
N GLU A 335 -6.06 -18.33 -2.22
CA GLU A 335 -4.68 -18.25 -2.67
C GLU A 335 -4.55 -17.48 -3.99
N SER A 336 -5.66 -17.29 -4.71
CA SER A 336 -5.68 -16.42 -5.89
C SER A 336 -5.62 -14.93 -5.51
N TYR A 337 -6.10 -14.55 -4.32
CA TYR A 337 -6.06 -13.18 -3.82
C TYR A 337 -4.70 -12.89 -3.18
N GLN A 338 -3.89 -12.07 -3.85
CA GLN A 338 -2.51 -11.79 -3.44
C GLN A 338 -2.43 -10.72 -2.36
N ASP A 339 -3.33 -9.73 -2.41
CA ASP A 339 -3.29 -8.56 -1.53
C ASP A 339 -4.70 -7.98 -1.35
N THR A 340 -4.94 -7.31 -0.23
CA THR A 340 -6.15 -6.53 0.05
C THR A 340 -5.76 -5.26 0.80
N PHE A 341 -6.05 -4.09 0.24
CA PHE A 341 -5.53 -2.82 0.74
C PHE A 341 -6.49 -1.67 0.47
N PHE A 342 -6.33 -0.59 1.22
CA PHE A 342 -7.04 0.67 1.00
C PHE A 342 -6.15 1.70 0.32
N ASN A 343 -6.75 2.63 -0.43
CA ASN A 343 -6.11 3.89 -0.81
C ASN A 343 -6.58 5.05 0.10
N ALA A 344 -5.95 6.22 0.00
CA ALA A 344 -6.31 7.37 0.85
C ALA A 344 -7.68 8.01 0.52
N GLU A 345 -8.42 7.49 -0.46
CA GLU A 345 -9.82 7.86 -0.77
C GLU A 345 -10.83 6.95 -0.03
N ASP A 346 -10.38 6.15 0.95
CA ASP A 346 -11.16 5.13 1.67
C ASP A 346 -11.72 4.02 0.75
N ARG A 347 -11.14 3.81 -0.43
CA ARG A 347 -11.54 2.73 -1.35
C ARG A 347 -10.76 1.45 -1.05
N LEU A 348 -11.47 0.32 -1.05
CA LEU A 348 -10.92 -0.99 -0.70
C LEU A 348 -10.70 -1.83 -1.95
N PHE A 349 -9.49 -2.35 -2.12
CA PHE A 349 -9.10 -3.13 -3.28
C PHE A 349 -8.56 -4.50 -2.91
N SER A 350 -8.64 -5.43 -3.85
CA SER A 350 -7.84 -6.66 -3.84
C SER A 350 -7.18 -6.92 -5.19
N ILE A 351 -6.05 -7.61 -5.15
CA ILE A 351 -5.38 -8.13 -6.34
C ILE A 351 -5.69 -9.62 -6.46
N ARG A 352 -6.18 -10.07 -7.62
CA ARG A 352 -6.50 -11.48 -7.87
C ARG A 352 -5.75 -12.02 -9.09
N LEU A 353 -5.19 -13.22 -8.93
CA LEU A 353 -4.57 -14.02 -9.99
C LEU A 353 -5.38 -15.29 -10.19
N MET A 354 -6.30 -15.28 -11.14
CA MET A 354 -7.22 -16.40 -11.35
C MET A 354 -7.32 -16.75 -12.83
N ARG A 355 -7.20 -18.05 -13.15
CA ARG A 355 -7.41 -18.60 -14.50
C ARG A 355 -6.61 -17.88 -15.61
N GLY A 356 -5.36 -17.49 -15.30
CA GLY A 356 -4.48 -16.83 -16.27
C GLY A 356 -4.80 -15.35 -16.50
N VAL A 357 -5.46 -14.68 -15.55
CA VAL A 357 -5.75 -13.24 -15.59
C VAL A 357 -5.28 -12.58 -14.29
N TYR A 358 -4.64 -11.42 -14.41
CA TYR A 358 -4.37 -10.49 -13.32
C TYR A 358 -5.49 -9.47 -13.21
N GLU A 359 -6.10 -9.34 -12.05
CA GLU A 359 -7.24 -8.46 -11.82
C GLU A 359 -7.00 -7.51 -10.64
N VAL A 360 -7.37 -6.25 -10.82
CA VAL A 360 -7.53 -5.26 -9.75
C VAL A 360 -9.03 -5.12 -9.49
N ILE A 361 -9.46 -5.45 -8.28
CA ILE A 361 -10.86 -5.51 -7.87
C ILE A 361 -11.09 -4.44 -6.80
N GLU A 362 -12.13 -3.64 -6.95
CA GLU A 362 -12.65 -2.74 -5.91
C GLU A 362 -13.86 -3.39 -5.21
N TRP A 363 -13.94 -3.26 -3.89
CA TRP A 363 -15.05 -3.75 -3.06
C TRP A 363 -15.96 -2.58 -2.66
N LYS A 364 -17.27 -2.69 -2.96
CA LYS A 364 -18.27 -1.63 -2.73
C LYS A 364 -19.43 -2.05 -1.85
#